data_AF-A0A6U3SQW9-F1
#
_entry.id   AF-A0A6U3SQW9-F1
#
_cell.length_a   1.000
_cell.length_b   1.000
_cell.length_c   1.000
_cell.angle_alpha   90.00
_cell.angle_beta   90.00
_cell.angle_gamma   90.00
#
_symmetry.space_group_name_H-M   'P 1'
#
loop_
_entity.id
_entity.type
_entity.pdbx_description
1 polymer ?
#
loop_
_entity_poly.entity_id
_entity_poly.type
_entity_poly.pdbx_seq_one_letter_code
_entity_poly.pdbx_strand_id
1 'polypeptide(L)'
;MVELAGNRLLIIGLSLIAAGTLGFHQIPGMIAEDASGNHWINAVYCSVMTLTTVGFGDICPSDKITNVGRAFIVLLSFSGLGMFCGPVMDYSATWTKNVPGGALGALTATIGLGVALFTVLEGMTELEAAYFTVITGTTIGYGDIGPQTDAGRLVTAFFAILVINVVGALLDPAKDFLSEYCLDESAEDAKNDSQKKDD
;
A
#
# COMPACT_ATOMS: atom_id res chain seq x y z
N MET A 1 -20.32 2.73 -17.29
CA MET A 1 -20.49 2.80 -15.81
C MET A 1 -19.20 2.45 -15.08
N VAL A 2 -18.56 1.30 -15.40
CA VAL A 2 -17.25 0.89 -14.83
C VAL A 2 -16.09 1.83 -15.20
N GLU A 3 -15.99 2.27 -16.46
CA GLU A 3 -14.95 3.22 -16.91
C GLU A 3 -15.03 4.60 -16.23
N LEU A 4 -16.25 5.09 -15.96
CA LEU A 4 -16.47 6.39 -15.32
C LEU A 4 -16.08 6.36 -13.83
N ALA A 5 -16.26 5.21 -13.16
CA ALA A 5 -15.83 4.99 -11.78
C ALA A 5 -14.31 4.85 -11.69
N GLY A 6 -13.68 4.10 -12.61
CA GLY A 6 -12.22 3.98 -12.70
C GLY A 6 -11.51 5.31 -12.88
N ASN A 7 -11.99 6.16 -13.80
CA ASN A 7 -11.40 7.50 -14.02
C ASN A 7 -11.52 8.39 -12.78
N ARG A 8 -12.62 8.30 -12.03
CA ARG A 8 -12.80 9.08 -10.79
C ARG A 8 -11.84 8.63 -9.69
N LEU A 9 -11.64 7.33 -9.53
CA LEU A 9 -10.69 6.77 -8.56
C LEU A 9 -9.24 7.17 -8.87
N LEU A 10 -8.86 7.12 -10.14
CA LEU A 10 -7.54 7.59 -10.57
C LEU A 10 -7.36 9.08 -10.31
N ILE A 11 -8.36 9.91 -10.59
CA ILE A 11 -8.30 11.36 -10.32
C ILE A 11 -8.17 11.62 -8.82
N ILE A 12 -8.93 10.89 -7.98
CA ILE A 12 -8.84 11.02 -6.52
C ILE A 12 -7.47 10.56 -6.01
N GLY A 13 -6.96 9.44 -6.50
CA GLY A 13 -5.63 8.95 -6.11
C GLY A 13 -4.52 9.92 -6.49
N LEU A 14 -4.54 10.44 -7.72
CA LEU A 14 -3.57 11.43 -8.19
C LEU A 14 -3.68 12.75 -7.43
N SER A 15 -4.90 13.20 -7.09
CA SER A 15 -5.08 14.43 -6.32
C SER A 15 -4.61 14.28 -4.86
N LEU A 16 -4.81 13.11 -4.25
CA LEU A 16 -4.28 12.79 -2.93
C LEU A 16 -2.75 12.73 -2.93
N ILE A 17 -2.14 12.10 -3.94
CA ILE A 17 -0.67 12.09 -4.09
C ILE A 17 -0.15 13.51 -4.26
N ALA A 18 -0.81 14.35 -5.07
CA ALA A 18 -0.40 15.74 -5.25
C ALA A 18 -0.53 16.55 -3.94
N ALA A 19 -1.65 16.44 -3.23
CA ALA A 19 -1.86 17.10 -1.94
C ALA A 19 -0.86 16.63 -0.88
N GLY A 20 -0.60 15.32 -0.83
CA GLY A 20 0.37 14.70 0.04
C GLY A 20 1.79 15.22 -0.25
N THR A 21 2.20 15.19 -1.52
CA THR A 21 3.50 15.70 -2.00
C THR A 21 3.70 17.17 -1.61
N LEU A 22 2.68 18.02 -1.83
CA LEU A 22 2.75 19.42 -1.46
C LEU A 22 2.90 19.60 0.06
N GLY A 23 2.18 18.82 0.86
CA GLY A 23 2.32 18.86 2.31
C GLY A 23 3.70 18.43 2.81
N PHE A 24 4.24 17.33 2.27
CA PHE A 24 5.60 16.86 2.60
C PHE A 24 6.69 17.85 2.16
N HIS A 25 6.49 18.54 1.05
CA HIS A 25 7.44 19.54 0.54
C HIS A 25 7.34 20.89 1.27
N GLN A 26 6.13 21.34 1.64
CA GLN A 26 5.90 22.69 2.18
C GLN A 26 5.96 22.77 3.70
N ILE A 27 5.60 21.70 4.41
CA ILE A 27 5.55 21.73 5.87
C ILE A 27 6.96 21.44 6.42
N PRO A 28 7.54 22.34 7.24
CA PRO A 28 8.86 22.11 7.83
C PRO A 28 8.88 20.87 8.75
N GLY A 29 9.98 20.11 8.69
CA GLY A 29 10.19 18.92 9.51
C GLY A 29 9.41 17.68 9.04
N MET A 30 8.84 17.71 7.83
CA MET A 30 8.19 16.54 7.24
C MET A 30 9.18 15.56 6.62
N ILE A 31 10.25 16.07 6.01
CA ILE A 31 11.35 15.29 5.44
C ILE A 31 12.62 15.62 6.23
N ALA A 32 13.44 14.61 6.53
CA ALA A 32 14.69 14.79 7.24
C ALA A 32 15.66 15.73 6.47
N GLU A 33 16.37 16.60 7.20
CA GLU A 33 17.28 17.60 6.61
C GLU A 33 18.50 16.95 5.93
N ASP A 34 18.90 15.77 6.41
CA ASP A 34 20.00 14.96 5.91
C ASP A 34 19.55 13.94 4.85
N ALA A 35 18.25 13.91 4.49
CA ALA A 35 17.77 13.07 3.41
C ALA A 35 18.48 13.44 2.11
N SER A 36 19.23 12.48 1.55
CA SER A 36 19.93 12.63 0.27
C SER A 36 18.93 12.87 -0.87
N GLY A 37 19.40 13.35 -2.03
CA GLY A 37 18.60 13.40 -3.25
C GLY A 37 17.67 14.60 -3.39
N ASN A 38 16.77 14.54 -4.35
CA ASN A 38 15.86 15.64 -4.68
C ASN A 38 14.69 15.71 -3.69
N HIS A 39 14.50 16.88 -3.08
CA HIS A 39 13.45 17.11 -2.10
C HIS A 39 12.02 16.84 -2.62
N TRP A 40 11.75 17.14 -3.90
CA TRP A 40 10.45 16.83 -4.52
C TRP A 40 10.23 15.32 -4.70
N ILE A 41 11.28 14.59 -5.06
CA ILE A 41 11.22 13.13 -5.20
C ILE A 41 10.95 12.50 -3.84
N ASN A 42 11.64 12.98 -2.80
CA ASN A 42 11.43 12.55 -1.43
C ASN A 42 9.99 12.83 -0.97
N ALA A 43 9.43 13.99 -1.34
CA ALA A 43 8.04 14.34 -1.02
C ALA A 43 7.01 13.44 -1.72
N VAL A 44 7.22 13.12 -3.01
CA VAL A 44 6.36 12.18 -3.75
C VAL A 44 6.44 10.79 -3.12
N TYR A 45 7.65 10.32 -2.84
CA TYR A 45 7.89 9.04 -2.19
C TYR A 45 7.17 8.97 -0.84
N CYS A 46 7.44 9.89 0.08
CA CYS A 46 6.77 9.94 1.39
C CYS A 46 5.24 10.01 1.27
N SER A 47 4.72 10.79 0.32
CA SER A 47 3.29 10.86 0.05
C SER A 47 2.71 9.52 -0.34
N VAL A 48 3.31 8.84 -1.32
CA VAL A 48 2.83 7.55 -1.80
C VAL A 48 2.95 6.50 -0.70
N MET A 49 4.09 6.42 -0.02
CA MET A 49 4.32 5.45 1.06
C MET A 49 3.36 5.63 2.24
N THR A 50 2.94 6.86 2.53
CA THR A 50 1.93 7.15 3.54
C THR A 50 0.54 6.74 3.06
N LEU A 51 0.18 7.08 1.81
CA LEU A 51 -1.13 6.75 1.23
C LEU A 51 -1.33 5.24 1.02
N THR A 52 -0.27 4.51 0.70
CA THR A 52 -0.24 3.06 0.56
C THR A 52 -0.08 2.33 1.90
N THR A 53 0.04 3.07 3.01
CA THR A 53 0.23 2.55 4.37
C THR A 53 1.46 1.66 4.56
N VAL A 54 2.43 1.72 3.65
CA VAL A 54 3.70 0.99 3.81
C VAL A 54 4.59 1.69 4.82
N GLY A 55 4.74 3.02 4.68
CA GLY A 55 5.35 3.89 5.69
C GLY A 55 6.68 3.43 6.29
N PHE A 56 7.74 3.29 5.48
CA PHE A 56 9.06 2.84 5.96
C PHE A 56 9.65 3.65 7.12
N GLY A 57 9.29 4.93 7.25
CA GLY A 57 9.83 5.78 8.30
C GLY A 57 11.31 6.13 8.12
N ASP A 58 11.85 5.92 6.92
CA ASP A 58 13.27 6.06 6.58
C ASP A 58 13.71 7.53 6.46
N ILE A 59 12.92 8.38 5.79
CA ILE A 59 13.24 9.80 5.58
C ILE A 59 12.15 10.75 6.10
N CYS A 60 11.01 10.21 6.53
CA CYS A 60 9.86 10.98 6.99
C CYS A 60 8.99 10.17 7.96
N PRO A 61 8.40 10.81 8.99
CA PRO A 61 8.61 12.20 9.41
C PRO A 61 9.97 12.45 10.07
N SER A 62 10.49 13.68 9.98
CA SER A 62 11.74 14.05 10.65
C SER A 62 11.57 14.15 12.17
N ASP A 63 12.66 13.96 12.93
CA ASP A 63 12.72 14.14 14.39
C ASP A 63 12.17 15.50 14.86
N LYS A 64 12.27 16.53 14.01
CA LYS A 64 11.81 17.91 14.29
C LYS A 64 10.45 18.21 13.67
N ILE A 65 9.55 17.23 13.55
CA ILE A 65 8.21 17.45 13.00
C ILE A 65 7.39 18.44 13.84
N THR A 66 6.67 19.34 13.17
CA THR A 66 5.76 20.31 13.80
C THR A 66 4.41 19.69 14.17
N ASN A 67 3.65 20.32 15.08
CA ASN A 67 2.27 19.90 15.39
C ASN A 67 1.35 19.90 14.15
N VAL A 68 1.59 20.85 13.22
CA VAL A 68 0.88 20.91 11.93
C VAL A 68 1.23 19.70 11.06
N GLY A 69 2.50 19.33 10.98
CA GLY A 69 2.94 18.12 10.26
C GLY A 69 2.32 16.85 10.81
N ARG A 70 2.25 16.72 12.14
CA ARG A 70 1.59 15.58 12.79
C ARG A 70 0.11 15.48 12.42
N ALA A 71 -0.62 16.60 12.51
CA ALA A 71 -2.02 16.65 12.12
C ALA A 71 -2.22 16.31 10.63
N PHE A 72 -1.33 16.81 9.77
CA PHE A 72 -1.33 16.51 8.35
C PHE A 72 -1.15 15.01 8.06
N ILE A 73 -0.17 14.33 8.69
CA ILE A 73 0.04 12.89 8.51
C ILE A 73 -1.19 12.11 8.96
N VAL A 74 -1.78 12.47 10.11
CA VAL A 74 -3.01 11.82 10.59
C VAL A 74 -4.12 11.92 9.53
N LEU A 75 -4.37 13.11 9.00
CA LEU A 75 -5.39 13.32 7.96
C LEU A 75 -5.08 12.57 6.66
N LEU A 76 -3.82 12.56 6.25
CA LEU A 76 -3.38 11.86 5.05
C LEU A 76 -3.52 10.34 5.20
N SER A 77 -3.18 9.77 6.36
CA SER A 77 -3.28 8.34 6.64
C SER A 77 -4.72 7.84 6.66
N PHE A 78 -5.65 8.58 7.31
CA PHE A 78 -7.08 8.24 7.26
C PHE A 78 -7.63 8.30 5.83
N SER A 79 -7.14 9.25 5.03
CA SER A 79 -7.50 9.37 3.62
C SER A 79 -6.95 8.20 2.79
N GLY A 80 -5.72 7.75 3.07
CA GLY A 80 -5.06 6.62 2.39
C GLY A 80 -5.80 5.29 2.59
N LEU A 81 -6.08 4.92 3.84
CA LEU A 81 -6.81 3.68 4.15
C LEU A 81 -8.19 3.60 3.48
N GLY A 82 -8.96 4.70 3.56
CA GLY A 82 -10.35 4.70 3.10
C GLY A 82 -10.55 4.98 1.61
N MET A 83 -9.81 5.94 1.05
CA MET A 83 -10.07 6.44 -0.31
C MET A 83 -9.05 5.97 -1.35
N PHE A 84 -7.85 5.57 -0.92
CA PHE A 84 -6.80 5.13 -1.82
C PHE A 84 -6.72 3.60 -1.87
N CYS A 85 -6.42 2.94 -0.75
CA CYS A 85 -6.10 1.52 -0.73
C CYS A 85 -7.30 0.63 -1.13
N GLY A 86 -8.48 0.87 -0.56
CA GLY A 86 -9.67 0.05 -0.84
C GLY A 86 -10.03 -0.04 -2.32
N PRO A 87 -10.31 1.08 -3.01
CA PRO A 87 -10.67 1.04 -4.42
C PRO A 87 -9.52 0.60 -5.34
N VAL A 88 -8.27 0.84 -4.93
CA VAL A 88 -7.10 0.33 -5.65
C VAL A 88 -7.10 -1.19 -5.61
N MET A 89 -7.24 -1.81 -4.43
CA MET A 89 -7.35 -3.27 -4.27
C MET A 89 -8.54 -3.88 -5.02
N ASP A 90 -9.70 -3.21 -5.08
CA ASP A 90 -10.84 -3.70 -5.87
C ASP A 90 -10.53 -3.77 -7.37
N TYR A 91 -9.65 -2.90 -7.86
CA TYR A 91 -9.20 -2.93 -9.25
C TYR A 91 -8.29 -4.14 -9.53
N SER A 92 -7.56 -4.63 -8.52
CA SER A 92 -6.59 -5.71 -8.69
C SER A 92 -7.21 -7.07 -8.95
N ALA A 93 -8.30 -7.39 -8.25
CA ALA A 93 -9.01 -8.67 -8.36
C ALA A 93 -9.56 -8.95 -9.78
N THR A 94 -9.66 -7.91 -10.62
CA THR A 94 -10.19 -8.01 -11.97
C THR A 94 -9.14 -8.49 -12.98
N TRP A 95 -7.86 -8.12 -12.83
CA TRP A 95 -6.83 -8.45 -13.81
C TRP A 95 -5.97 -9.65 -13.43
N THR A 96 -5.80 -9.94 -12.14
CA THR A 96 -5.02 -11.10 -11.65
C THR A 96 -5.60 -12.43 -12.11
N LYS A 97 -6.92 -12.49 -12.37
CA LYS A 97 -7.61 -13.65 -12.96
C LYS A 97 -7.15 -14.00 -14.38
N ASN A 98 -6.59 -13.03 -15.11
CA ASN A 98 -6.10 -13.21 -16.47
C ASN A 98 -4.61 -13.62 -16.52
N VAL A 99 -3.92 -13.67 -15.37
CA VAL A 99 -2.51 -14.08 -15.28
C VAL A 99 -2.44 -15.61 -15.17
N PRO A 100 -1.57 -16.29 -15.95
CA PRO A 100 -1.32 -17.72 -15.77
C PRO A 100 -0.90 -18.04 -14.32
N GLY A 101 -1.64 -18.92 -13.64
CA GLY A 101 -1.41 -19.22 -12.21
C GLY A 101 -2.14 -18.29 -11.24
N GLY A 102 -3.01 -17.39 -11.72
CA GLY A 102 -3.87 -16.53 -10.90
C GLY A 102 -3.08 -15.59 -9.98
N ALA A 103 -3.59 -15.35 -8.77
CA ALA A 103 -2.96 -14.47 -7.79
C ALA A 103 -1.55 -14.93 -7.38
N LEU A 104 -1.31 -16.25 -7.26
CA LEU A 104 0.02 -16.80 -6.95
C LEU A 104 1.03 -16.58 -8.09
N GLY A 105 0.58 -16.75 -9.34
CA GLY A 105 1.38 -16.43 -10.53
C GLY A 105 1.74 -14.94 -10.60
N ALA A 106 0.77 -14.07 -10.33
CA ALA A 106 1.01 -12.63 -10.25
C ALA A 106 1.99 -12.26 -9.14
N LEU A 107 1.86 -12.86 -7.94
CA LEU A 107 2.76 -12.61 -6.81
C LEU A 107 4.21 -12.96 -7.15
N THR A 108 4.43 -14.18 -7.65
CA THR A 108 5.77 -14.64 -8.03
C THR A 108 6.38 -13.78 -9.12
N ALA A 109 5.59 -13.34 -10.11
CA ALA A 109 6.03 -12.41 -11.14
C ALA A 109 6.41 -11.04 -10.56
N THR A 110 5.61 -10.48 -9.64
CA THR A 110 5.93 -9.20 -9.00
C THR A 110 7.15 -9.26 -8.10
N ILE A 111 7.37 -10.39 -7.39
CA ILE A 111 8.58 -10.60 -6.60
C ILE A 111 9.79 -10.66 -7.53
N GLY A 112 9.74 -11.45 -8.60
CA GLY A 112 10.83 -11.52 -9.58
C GLY A 112 11.14 -10.17 -10.22
N LEU A 113 10.11 -9.38 -10.54
CA LEU A 113 10.27 -8.02 -11.04
C LEU A 113 10.92 -7.09 -10.01
N GLY A 114 10.46 -7.14 -8.75
CA GLY A 114 11.05 -6.35 -7.67
C GLY A 114 12.52 -6.70 -7.44
N VAL A 115 12.86 -8.00 -7.40
CA VAL A 115 14.25 -8.46 -7.31
C VAL A 115 15.09 -7.88 -8.45
N ALA A 116 14.65 -7.99 -9.70
CA ALA A 116 15.38 -7.46 -10.84
C ALA A 116 15.56 -5.93 -10.79
N LEU A 117 14.52 -5.19 -10.38
CA LEU A 117 14.58 -3.73 -10.32
C LEU A 117 15.52 -3.26 -9.21
N PHE A 118 15.39 -3.77 -7.99
CA PHE A 118 16.14 -3.25 -6.84
C PHE A 118 17.57 -3.76 -6.77
N THR A 119 17.87 -4.94 -7.32
CA THR A 119 19.27 -5.38 -7.52
C THR A 119 20.00 -4.46 -8.50
N VAL A 120 19.34 -4.02 -9.58
CA VAL A 120 19.96 -3.14 -10.60
C VAL A 120 20.02 -1.68 -10.16
N LEU A 121 18.97 -1.15 -9.55
CA LEU A 121 18.87 0.26 -9.19
C LEU A 121 19.60 0.60 -7.89
N GLU A 122 19.54 -0.29 -6.90
CA GLU A 122 20.04 -0.03 -5.54
C GLU A 122 21.22 -0.94 -5.17
N GLY A 123 21.61 -1.88 -6.04
CA GLY A 123 22.73 -2.79 -5.77
C GLY A 123 22.45 -3.79 -4.64
N MET A 124 21.18 -4.00 -4.30
CA MET A 124 20.76 -4.97 -3.28
C MET A 124 21.13 -6.39 -3.70
N THR A 125 21.37 -7.28 -2.74
CA THR A 125 21.44 -8.72 -3.01
C THR A 125 20.04 -9.24 -3.41
N GLU A 126 19.99 -10.39 -4.08
CA GLU A 126 18.71 -10.99 -4.52
C GLU A 126 17.75 -11.23 -3.34
N LEU A 127 18.28 -11.67 -2.20
CA LEU A 127 17.49 -11.93 -1.00
C LEU A 127 16.99 -10.63 -0.36
N GLU A 128 17.83 -9.60 -0.27
CA GLU A 128 17.42 -8.28 0.23
C GLU A 128 16.33 -7.66 -0.65
N ALA A 129 16.48 -7.74 -1.98
CA ALA A 129 15.50 -7.22 -2.91
C ALA A 129 14.16 -8.00 -2.85
N ALA A 130 14.22 -9.32 -2.67
CA ALA A 130 13.02 -10.15 -2.47
C ALA A 130 12.33 -9.79 -1.15
N TYR A 131 13.10 -9.68 -0.06
CA TYR A 131 12.61 -9.27 1.25
C TYR A 131 11.98 -7.88 1.19
N PHE A 132 12.66 -6.89 0.59
CA PHE A 132 12.16 -5.54 0.38
C PHE A 132 10.82 -5.54 -0.37
N THR A 133 10.73 -6.32 -1.44
CA THR A 133 9.52 -6.44 -2.25
C THR A 133 8.35 -7.00 -1.44
N VAL A 134 8.60 -8.04 -0.64
CA VAL A 134 7.58 -8.68 0.19
C VAL A 134 7.10 -7.72 1.28
N ILE A 135 8.00 -7.10 2.07
CA ILE A 135 7.60 -6.19 3.16
C ILE A 135 6.89 -4.93 2.64
N THR A 136 7.21 -4.50 1.41
CA THR A 136 6.50 -3.42 0.72
C THR A 136 5.08 -3.86 0.36
N GLY A 137 4.93 -5.03 -0.26
CA GLY A 137 3.64 -5.56 -0.68
C GLY A 137 2.69 -5.89 0.46
N THR A 138 3.22 -6.40 1.57
CA THR A 138 2.45 -6.67 2.78
C THR A 138 2.25 -5.44 3.66
N THR A 139 2.67 -4.26 3.19
CA THR A 139 2.59 -2.98 3.91
C THR A 139 3.16 -3.04 5.33
N ILE A 140 4.20 -3.86 5.55
CA ILE A 140 4.90 -3.95 6.84
C ILE A 140 5.89 -2.80 6.97
N GLY A 141 6.69 -2.58 5.91
CA GLY A 141 7.57 -1.43 5.80
C GLY A 141 8.51 -1.21 6.98
N TYR A 142 9.35 -2.19 7.35
CA TYR A 142 10.25 -2.07 8.51
C TYR A 142 11.26 -0.91 8.43
N GLY A 143 11.62 -0.47 7.22
CA GLY A 143 12.57 0.64 7.02
C GLY A 143 14.01 0.29 7.32
N ASP A 144 14.31 -1.00 7.53
CA ASP A 144 15.64 -1.55 7.74
C ASP A 144 16.49 -1.56 6.46
N ILE A 145 15.84 -1.78 5.32
CA ILE A 145 16.40 -1.59 3.98
C ILE A 145 15.47 -0.72 3.14
N GLY A 146 16.04 0.13 2.30
CA GLY A 146 15.25 1.06 1.50
C GLY A 146 16.06 1.77 0.41
N PRO A 147 15.37 2.42 -0.54
CA PRO A 147 15.99 3.08 -1.68
C PRO A 147 16.80 4.32 -1.25
N GLN A 148 18.05 4.36 -1.67
CA GLN A 148 18.97 5.47 -1.39
C GLN A 148 19.07 6.43 -2.57
N THR A 149 18.75 5.98 -3.78
CA THR A 149 18.79 6.82 -4.98
C THR A 149 17.44 7.48 -5.28
N ASP A 150 17.48 8.63 -5.95
CA ASP A 150 16.28 9.32 -6.44
C ASP A 150 15.43 8.42 -7.36
N ALA A 151 16.11 7.67 -8.24
CA ALA A 151 15.45 6.75 -9.15
C ALA A 151 14.79 5.59 -8.40
N GLY A 152 15.48 4.99 -7.43
CA GLY A 152 14.93 3.94 -6.59
C GLY A 152 13.74 4.39 -5.78
N ARG A 153 13.76 5.61 -5.21
CA ARG A 153 12.60 6.15 -4.47
C ARG A 153 11.37 6.31 -5.35
N LEU A 154 11.54 6.84 -6.57
CA LEU A 154 10.43 6.92 -7.52
C LEU A 154 9.93 5.53 -7.92
N VAL A 155 10.84 4.62 -8.28
CA VAL A 155 10.49 3.25 -8.67
C VAL A 155 9.77 2.53 -7.54
N THR A 156 10.25 2.64 -6.30
CA THR A 156 9.60 2.10 -5.11
C THR A 156 8.19 2.67 -4.93
N ALA A 157 8.00 3.98 -5.09
CA ALA A 157 6.67 4.60 -4.95
C ALA A 157 5.67 4.00 -5.96
N PHE A 158 6.03 3.90 -7.24
CA PHE A 158 5.15 3.30 -8.25
C PHE A 158 4.98 1.78 -8.05
N PHE A 159 6.06 1.10 -7.69
CA PHE A 159 6.06 -0.34 -7.45
C PHE A 159 5.20 -0.71 -6.24
N ALA A 160 5.21 0.09 -5.17
CA ALA A 160 4.37 -0.11 -3.99
C ALA A 160 2.88 -0.20 -4.35
N ILE A 161 2.41 0.70 -5.22
CA ILE A 161 1.03 0.65 -5.74
C ILE A 161 0.79 -0.69 -6.44
N LEU A 162 1.69 -1.13 -7.33
CA LEU A 162 1.54 -2.39 -8.06
C LEU A 162 1.52 -3.63 -7.13
N VAL A 163 2.46 -3.73 -6.19
CA VAL A 163 2.64 -4.95 -5.39
C VAL A 163 1.52 -5.12 -4.35
N ILE A 164 1.03 -4.02 -3.76
CA ILE A 164 -0.11 -4.06 -2.81
C ILE A 164 -1.37 -4.57 -3.48
N ASN A 165 -1.60 -4.18 -4.74
CA ASN A 165 -2.71 -4.69 -5.54
C ASN A 165 -2.66 -6.22 -5.65
N VAL A 166 -1.47 -6.78 -5.92
CA VAL A 166 -1.32 -8.23 -6.06
C VAL A 166 -1.49 -8.96 -4.73
N VAL A 167 -0.96 -8.40 -3.63
CA VAL A 167 -1.15 -8.97 -2.29
C VAL A 167 -2.62 -8.91 -1.86
N GLY A 168 -3.34 -7.82 -2.17
CA GLY A 168 -4.78 -7.73 -1.91
C GLY A 168 -5.59 -8.85 -2.57
N ALA A 169 -5.28 -9.19 -3.82
CA ALA A 169 -5.93 -10.30 -4.53
C ALA A 169 -5.62 -11.68 -3.92
N LEU A 170 -4.54 -11.81 -3.15
CA LEU A 170 -4.22 -13.04 -2.42
C LEU A 170 -5.08 -13.21 -1.16
N LEU A 171 -5.63 -12.11 -0.62
CA LEU A 171 -6.48 -12.13 0.57
C LEU A 171 -7.94 -12.50 0.25
N ASP A 172 -8.37 -12.39 -1.00
CA ASP A 172 -9.75 -12.69 -1.41
C ASP A 172 -10.20 -14.12 -1.02
N PRO A 173 -9.44 -15.20 -1.27
CA PRO A 173 -9.85 -16.55 -0.86
C PRO A 173 -9.97 -16.71 0.67
N ALA A 174 -9.11 -16.02 1.43
CA ALA A 174 -9.18 -16.04 2.88
C ALA A 174 -10.41 -15.29 3.40
N LYS A 175 -10.75 -14.16 2.78
CA LYS A 175 -11.97 -13.40 3.07
C LYS A 175 -13.23 -14.21 2.79
N ASP A 176 -13.27 -14.91 1.67
CA ASP A 176 -14.42 -15.75 1.30
C ASP A 176 -14.60 -16.90 2.29
N PHE A 177 -13.51 -17.59 2.66
CA PHE A 177 -13.53 -18.66 3.65
C PHE A 177 -14.04 -18.19 5.03
N LEU A 178 -13.54 -17.05 5.50
CA LEU A 178 -13.98 -16.46 6.77
C LEU A 178 -15.44 -16.02 6.72
N SER A 179 -15.88 -15.44 5.60
CA SER A 179 -17.27 -15.03 5.43
C SER A 179 -18.21 -16.23 5.45
N GLU A 180 -17.87 -17.33 4.80
CA GLU A 180 -18.66 -18.55 4.81
C GLU A 180 -18.77 -19.11 6.24
N TYR A 181 -17.65 -19.21 6.95
CA TYR A 181 -17.61 -19.67 8.34
C TYR A 181 -18.49 -18.82 9.28
N CYS A 182 -18.41 -17.48 9.19
CA CYS A 182 -19.22 -16.58 10.02
C CYS A 182 -20.72 -16.65 9.72
N LEU A 183 -21.11 -16.92 8.46
CA LEU A 183 -22.51 -17.07 8.08
C LEU A 183 -23.10 -18.37 8.61
N ASP A 184 -22.32 -19.46 8.58
CA ASP A 184 -22.73 -20.74 9.14
C ASP A 184 -22.92 -20.65 10.67
N GLU A 185 -21.99 -19.99 11.37
CA GLU A 185 -22.09 -19.74 12.81
C GLU A 185 -23.34 -18.92 13.17
N SER A 186 -23.60 -17.83 12.43
CA SER A 186 -24.79 -16.99 12.63
C SER A 186 -26.10 -17.75 12.38
N ALA A 187 -26.10 -18.70 11.45
CA ALA A 187 -27.27 -19.52 11.13
C ALA A 187 -27.56 -20.59 12.20
N GLU A 188 -26.52 -21.13 12.86
CA GLU A 188 -26.68 -22.04 14.00
C GLU A 188 -27.21 -21.30 15.24
N ASP A 189 -26.68 -20.13 15.56
CA ASP A 189 -27.13 -19.31 16.69
C ASP A 189 -28.60 -18.90 16.56
N ALA A 190 -29.02 -18.48 15.36
CA ALA A 190 -30.42 -18.12 15.10
C ALA A 190 -31.39 -19.30 15.31
N LYS A 191 -30.98 -20.53 14.98
CA LYS A 191 -31.77 -21.74 15.24
C LYS A 191 -31.89 -22.01 16.74
N ASN A 192 -30.77 -21.96 17.47
CA ASN A 192 -30.76 -22.21 18.92
C ASN A 192 -31.60 -21.19 19.71
N ASP A 193 -31.57 -19.92 19.33
CA ASP A 193 -32.38 -18.86 19.95
C ASP A 193 -33.88 -18.99 19.65
N SER A 194 -34.24 -19.47 18.46
CA SER A 194 -35.64 -19.76 18.13
C SER A 194 -36.19 -20.91 18.97
N GLN A 195 -35.38 -21.95 19.20
CA GLN A 195 -35.77 -23.11 20.00
C GLN A 195 -35.96 -22.77 21.48
N LYS A 196 -35.25 -21.77 22.00
CA LYS A 196 -35.35 -21.31 23.40
C LYS A 196 -36.53 -20.37 23.69
N LYS A 197 -37.18 -19.83 22.65
CA LYS A 197 -38.37 -18.96 22.79
C LYS A 197 -39.69 -19.73 22.81
N ASP A 198 -39.67 -20.97 22.33
CA ASP A 198 -40.83 -21.85 22.28
C ASP A 198 -40.96 -22.75 23.54
N ASP A 199 -39.98 -22.71 24.46
CA ASP A 199 -39.96 -23.36 25.79
C ASP A 199 -40.23 -22.34 26.93
#